data_AF-A0A7X3XN48-F1
#
_entry.id   AF-A0A7X3XN48-F1
#
_cell.length_a   1.000
_cell.length_b   1.000
_cell.length_c   1.000
_cell.angle_alpha   90.00
_cell.angle_beta   90.00
_cell.angle_gamma   90.00
#
_symmetry.space_group_name_H-M   'P 1'
#
loop_
_entity.id
_entity.type
_entity.pdbx_description
1 polymer ?
#
loop_
_entity_poly.entity_id
_entity_poly.type
_entity_poly.pdbx_seq_one_letter_code
_entity_poly.pdbx_strand_id
1 'polypeptide(L)'
;MRYLVFFEQGDTNYSAYVPDLPICVAVGDTLEETRKEISEAIKFHIECLQEDGEVVPKSTSKLPNQTPSGVLAEFVNIEVEAVKPKKRSVLPSLAPTTSRFKQKIRP
;
A
#
# COMPACT_ATOMS: atom_id res chain seq x y z
N MET A 1 -8.67 11.81 -0.41
CA MET A 1 -8.45 11.34 0.99
C MET A 1 -7.25 12.09 1.57
N ARG A 2 -7.02 12.10 2.88
CA ARG A 2 -5.80 12.71 3.45
C ARG A 2 -5.21 11.80 4.51
N TYR A 3 -3.90 11.61 4.52
CA TYR A 3 -3.19 10.75 5.48
C TYR A 3 -2.16 11.56 6.25
N LEU A 4 -1.92 11.18 7.50
CA LEU A 4 -0.82 11.76 8.27
C LEU A 4 0.49 11.15 7.78
N VAL A 5 1.46 11.97 7.43
CA VAL A 5 2.79 11.53 7.01
C VAL A 5 3.80 12.14 7.96
N PHE A 6 4.72 11.31 8.43
CA PHE A 6 5.88 11.75 9.20
C PHE A 6 7.07 11.83 8.26
N PHE A 7 7.71 13.00 8.21
CA PHE A 7 8.97 13.23 7.54
C PHE A 7 10.07 13.30 8.59
N GLU A 8 11.06 12.43 8.48
CA GLU A 8 12.23 12.39 9.34
C GLU A 8 13.46 12.78 8.53
N GLN A 9 14.21 13.76 9.05
CA GLN A 9 15.47 14.20 8.45
C GLN A 9 16.59 13.25 8.87
N GLY A 10 17.18 12.57 7.88
CA GLY A 10 18.43 11.82 8.04
C GLY A 10 19.66 12.70 7.84
N ASP A 11 20.85 12.08 7.85
CA ASP A 11 22.12 12.81 7.69
C ASP A 11 22.24 13.53 6.34
N THR A 12 21.74 12.90 5.27
CA THR A 12 21.85 13.41 3.89
C THR A 12 20.55 13.32 3.10
N ASN A 13 19.48 12.76 3.67
CA ASN A 13 18.22 12.51 2.99
C ASN A 13 17.02 12.75 3.90
N TYR A 14 15.84 12.65 3.34
CA TYR A 14 14.57 12.68 4.05
C TYR A 14 13.87 11.35 3.86
N SER A 15 13.25 10.87 4.93
CA SER A 15 12.43 9.67 4.91
C SER A 15 11.01 10.04 5.30
N ALA A 16 10.03 9.39 4.68
CA ALA A 16 8.62 9.57 4.96
C ALA A 16 7.94 8.23 5.24
N TYR A 17 7.08 8.20 6.25
CA TYR A 17 6.26 7.04 6.57
C TYR A 17 4.84 7.43 6.99
N VAL A 18 3.91 6.52 6.76
CA VAL A 18 2.49 6.69 7.08
C VAL A 18 2.11 5.72 8.20
N PRO A 19 1.69 6.20 9.39
CA PRO A 19 1.30 5.34 10.50
C PRO A 19 0.01 4.54 10.20
N ASP A 20 -0.91 5.12 9.41
CA ASP A 20 -2.16 4.47 9.00
C ASP A 20 -1.92 3.41 7.90
N LEU A 21 -0.82 3.54 7.15
CA LEU A 21 -0.45 2.68 6.03
C LEU A 21 1.03 2.31 6.17
N PRO A 22 1.38 1.40 7.09
CA PRO A 22 2.77 1.10 7.43
C PRO A 22 3.57 0.49 6.25
N ILE A 23 2.88 0.06 5.20
CA ILE A 23 3.51 -0.44 3.97
C ILE A 23 3.95 0.69 3.02
N CYS A 24 3.47 1.92 3.22
CA CYS A 24 3.79 3.08 2.39
C CYS A 24 4.90 3.88 3.07
N VAL A 25 6.10 3.75 2.52
CA VAL A 25 7.30 4.50 2.91
C VAL A 25 7.98 5.08 1.67
N ALA A 26 8.63 6.22 1.81
CA ALA A 26 9.38 6.86 0.73
C ALA A 26 10.65 7.51 1.29
N VAL A 27 11.66 7.67 0.42
CA VAL A 27 12.92 8.32 0.74
C VAL A 27 13.28 9.21 -0.44
N GLY A 28 13.78 10.42 -0.17
CA GLY A 28 14.24 11.35 -1.19
C GLY A 28 15.35 12.25 -0.65
N ASP A 29 16.07 12.93 -1.53
CA ASP A 29 17.19 13.80 -1.13
C ASP A 29 16.67 15.12 -0.54
N THR A 30 15.44 15.50 -0.90
CA THR A 30 14.77 16.70 -0.40
C THR A 30 13.40 16.38 0.18
N LEU A 31 12.91 17.27 1.06
CA LEU A 31 11.56 17.15 1.64
C LEU A 31 10.48 17.17 0.56
N GLU A 32 10.62 18.04 -0.46
CA GLU A 32 9.64 18.13 -1.56
C GLU A 32 9.59 16.86 -2.41
N GLU A 33 10.76 16.31 -2.76
CA GLU A 33 10.85 15.05 -3.49
C GLU A 33 10.26 13.90 -2.69
N THR A 34 10.64 13.78 -1.42
CA THR A 34 10.10 12.75 -0.51
C THR A 34 8.59 12.86 -0.38
N ARG A 35 8.06 14.10 -0.31
CA ARG A 35 6.62 14.37 -0.27
C ARG A 35 5.92 13.94 -1.56
N LYS A 36 6.55 14.14 -2.70
CA LYS A 36 6.01 13.69 -3.98
C LYS A 36 5.98 12.16 -4.05
N GLU A 37 7.10 11.52 -3.74
CA GLU A 37 7.24 10.06 -3.76
C GLU A 37 6.26 9.36 -2.82
N ILE A 38 6.12 9.85 -1.58
CA ILE A 38 5.14 9.25 -0.64
C ILE A 38 3.70 9.44 -1.11
N SER A 39 3.40 10.56 -1.77
CA SER A 39 2.07 10.81 -2.32
C SER A 39 1.74 9.81 -3.43
N GLU A 40 2.70 9.54 -4.31
CA GLU A 40 2.56 8.56 -5.39
C GLU A 40 2.46 7.13 -4.83
N ALA A 41 3.28 6.78 -3.82
CA ALA A 41 3.24 5.47 -3.16
C ALA A 41 1.89 5.20 -2.49
N ILE A 42 1.33 6.18 -1.77
CA ILE A 42 0.01 6.05 -1.14
C ILE A 42 -1.07 5.92 -2.22
N LYS A 43 -1.01 6.74 -3.28
CA LYS A 43 -1.97 6.69 -4.39
C LYS A 43 -1.98 5.31 -5.03
N PHE A 44 -0.80 4.80 -5.39
CA PHE A 44 -0.63 3.49 -6.02
C PHE A 44 -1.19 2.37 -5.12
N HIS A 45 -0.89 2.39 -3.83
CA HIS A 45 -1.41 1.38 -2.92
C HIS A 45 -2.94 1.38 -2.85
N ILE A 46 -3.57 2.56 -2.80
CA ILE A 46 -5.03 2.68 -2.77
C ILE A 46 -5.64 2.20 -4.09
N GLU A 47 -5.03 2.54 -5.22
CA GLU A 47 -5.45 2.06 -6.54
C GLU A 47 -5.41 0.53 -6.59
N CYS A 48 -4.33 -0.11 -6.13
CA CYS A 48 -4.24 -1.56 -6.04
C CYS A 48 -5.35 -2.17 -5.15
N LEU A 49 -5.61 -1.58 -3.97
CA LEU A 49 -6.70 -2.05 -3.10
C LEU A 49 -8.07 -1.93 -3.78
N GLN A 50 -8.32 -0.83 -4.50
CA GLN A 50 -9.56 -0.63 -5.25
C GLN A 50 -9.70 -1.62 -6.41
N GLU A 51 -8.61 -1.89 -7.14
CA GLU A 51 -8.57 -2.88 -8.22
C GLU A 51 -8.86 -4.29 -7.72
N ASP A 52 -8.33 -4.63 -6.54
CA ASP A 52 -8.52 -5.93 -5.90
C ASP A 52 -9.88 -6.07 -5.19
N GLY A 53 -10.64 -4.97 -5.09
CA GLY A 53 -11.93 -4.92 -4.40
C GLY A 53 -11.80 -4.97 -2.87
N GLU A 54 -10.64 -4.62 -2.34
CA GLU A 54 -10.36 -4.54 -0.91
C GLU A 54 -10.78 -3.20 -0.30
N VAL A 55 -10.90 -3.18 1.02
CA VAL A 55 -11.32 -1.98 1.75
C VAL A 55 -10.17 -1.01 1.91
N VAL A 56 -10.34 0.22 1.41
CA VAL A 56 -9.37 1.29 1.62
C VAL A 56 -9.44 1.75 3.08
N PRO A 57 -8.32 1.69 3.84
CA PRO A 57 -8.32 2.11 5.24
C PRO A 57 -8.60 3.62 5.35
N LYS A 58 -9.41 4.00 6.33
CA LYS A 58 -9.68 5.41 6.63
C LYS A 58 -8.55 5.99 7.47
N SER A 59 -8.13 7.21 7.16
CA SER A 59 -7.19 7.95 7.98
C SER A 59 -7.78 8.24 9.36
N THR A 60 -7.19 7.62 10.37
CA THR A 60 -7.61 7.77 11.77
C THR A 60 -6.56 8.53 12.58
N SER A 61 -5.35 8.69 12.03
CA SER A 61 -4.26 9.39 12.70
C SER A 61 -4.55 10.88 12.94
N LYS A 62 -4.16 11.33 14.13
CA LYS A 62 -4.24 12.71 14.59
C LYS A 62 -2.82 13.28 14.67
N LEU A 63 -2.68 14.60 14.47
CA LEU A 63 -1.40 15.26 14.71
C LEU A 63 -0.97 15.02 16.16
N PRO A 64 0.28 14.60 16.40
CA PRO A 64 0.79 14.49 17.76
C PRO A 64 0.95 15.89 18.37
N ASN A 65 0.71 16.01 19.68
CA ASN A 65 0.89 17.29 20.40
C ASN A 65 2.36 17.69 20.52
N GLN A 66 3.29 16.74 20.36
CA GLN A 66 4.74 16.93 20.42
C GLN A 66 5.38 16.01 19.39
N THR A 67 6.18 16.56 18.47
CA THR A 67 7.10 15.80 17.62
C THR A 67 8.52 15.90 18.19
N PRO A 68 9.30 14.81 18.15
CA PRO A 68 10.72 14.87 18.48
C PRO A 68 11.47 15.79 17.48
N SER A 69 12.56 16.39 17.94
CA SER A 69 13.39 17.31 17.14
C SER A 69 13.90 16.59 15.89
N GLY A 70 13.52 17.06 14.70
CA GLY A 70 13.88 16.45 13.41
C GLY A 70 12.77 15.68 12.70
N VAL A 71 11.59 15.56 13.33
CA VAL A 71 10.41 14.92 12.71
C VAL A 71 9.31 15.96 12.45
N LEU A 72 8.87 16.04 11.19
CA LEU A 72 7.77 16.89 10.74
C LEU A 72 6.54 16.00 10.46
N ALA A 73 5.40 16.35 11.02
CA ALA A 73 4.15 15.63 10.79
C ALA A 73 3.20 16.50 9.96
N GLU A 74 2.82 16.04 8.77
CA GLU A 74 1.95 16.78 7.86
C GLU A 74 0.81 15.91 7.32
N PHE A 75 -0.37 16.50 7.12
CA PHE A 75 -1.42 15.84 6.37
C PHE A 75 -1.21 16.02 4.87
N VAL A 76 -0.98 14.91 4.17
CA VAL A 76 -0.88 14.91 2.72
C VAL A 76 -2.23 14.52 2.13
N ASN A 77 -2.76 15.40 1.28
CA ASN A 77 -4.00 15.16 0.54
C ASN A 77 -3.70 14.31 -0.70
N ILE A 78 -4.36 13.16 -0.79
CA ILE A 78 -4.24 12.21 -1.91
C ILE A 78 -5.55 12.23 -2.71
N GLU A 79 -5.46 12.69 -3.94
CA GLU A 79 -6.53 12.61 -4.92
C GLU A 79 -6.40 11.29 -5.67
N VAL A 80 -7.21 10.31 -5.28
CA VAL A 80 -7.29 9.02 -5.98
C VAL A 80 -8.46 9.11 -6.94
N GLU A 81 -8.17 8.97 -8.23
CA GLU A 81 -9.21 8.80 -9.24
C GLU A 81 -9.80 7.40 -9.08
N ALA A 82 -11.13 7.28 -9.06
CA ALA A 82 -11.78 5.99 -8.87
C ALA A 82 -11.48 5.07 -10.05
N VAL A 83 -10.61 4.08 -9.84
CA VAL A 83 -10.35 3.04 -10.85
C VAL A 83 -11.50 2.04 -10.82
N LYS A 84 -12.08 1.75 -11.99
CA LYS A 84 -13.11 0.71 -12.10
C LYS A 84 -12.45 -0.64 -11.75
N PRO A 85 -12.97 -1.41 -10.77
CA PRO A 85 -12.39 -2.68 -10.41
C PRO A 85 -12.39 -3.62 -11.62
N LYS A 86 -11.21 -4.04 -12.07
CA LYS A 86 -11.10 -5.13 -13.05
C LYS A 86 -11.45 -6.42 -12.31
N LYS A 87 -12.55 -7.07 -12.71
CA LYS A 87 -12.93 -8.38 -12.18
C LYS A 87 -11.72 -9.31 -12.22
N ARG A 88 -11.18 -9.67 -11.04
CA ARG A 88 -10.17 -10.73 -10.91
C ARG A 88 -10.75 -11.99 -11.56
N SER A 89 -10.22 -12.36 -12.73
CA SER A 89 -10.42 -13.69 -13.28
C SER A 89 -9.63 -14.65 -12.38
N VAL A 90 -10.29 -15.16 -11.35
CA VAL A 90 -9.73 -16.21 -10.50
C VAL A 90 -9.35 -17.36 -11.42
N LEU A 91 -8.05 -17.65 -11.53
CA LEU A 91 -7.58 -18.87 -12.18
C LEU A 91 -8.27 -20.03 -11.45
N PRO A 92 -9.03 -20.89 -12.15
CA PRO A 92 -9.68 -22.01 -11.50
C PRO A 92 -8.60 -22.85 -10.82
N SER A 93 -8.76 -23.08 -9.52
CA SER A 93 -7.90 -23.94 -8.72
C SER A 93 -7.68 -25.26 -9.47
N LEU A 94 -6.41 -25.58 -9.76
CA LEU A 94 -6.01 -26.87 -10.31
C LEU A 94 -6.65 -27.99 -9.47
N ALA A 95 -7.64 -28.67 -10.04
CA ALA A 95 -8.27 -29.81 -9.42
C ALA A 95 -7.21 -30.92 -9.22
N PRO A 96 -7.22 -31.64 -8.09
CA PRO A 96 -6.33 -32.77 -7.89
C PRO A 96 -6.64 -33.85 -8.93
N THR A 97 -5.64 -34.18 -9.74
CA THR A 97 -5.70 -35.26 -10.73
C THR A 97 -5.81 -36.61 -10.02
N THR A 98 -7.03 -37.07 -9.74
CA THR A 98 -7.26 -38.48 -9.39
C THR A 98 -7.10 -39.34 -10.64
N SER A 99 -5.85 -39.64 -11.01
CA SER A 99 -5.56 -40.66 -12.01
C SER A 99 -5.86 -42.04 -11.40
N ARG A 100 -7.03 -42.54 -11.78
CA ARG A 100 -7.60 -43.83 -11.45
C ARG A 100 -6.74 -44.93 -12.06
N PHE A 101 -5.71 -45.37 -11.33
CA PHE A 101 -4.90 -46.54 -11.69
C PHE A 101 -5.79 -47.79 -11.58
N LYS A 102 -6.52 -48.12 -12.65
CA LYS A 102 -7.16 -49.42 -12.80
C LYS A 102 -6.04 -50.45 -12.93
N GLN A 103 -5.68 -51.10 -11.82
CA GLN A 103 -5.01 -52.40 -11.88
C GLN A 103 -5.92 -53.35 -12.66
N LYS A 104 -5.56 -53.54 -13.91
CA LYS A 104 -6.15 -54.47 -14.84
C LYS A 104 -5.71 -55.86 -14.41
N ILE A 105 -6.46 -56.45 -13.49
CA ILE A 105 -6.44 -57.89 -13.25
C ILE A 105 -6.77 -58.55 -14.59
N ARG A 106 -5.85 -59.38 -15.08
CA ARG A 106 -6.05 -60.34 -16.17
C ARG A 106 -5.54 -61.70 -15.67
N PRO A 107 -6.16 -62.79 -16.15
CA PRO A 107 -6.51 -63.98 -15.36
C PRO A 107 -5.33 -64.83 -14.91
#